data_AF-A0A4R3LCE9-F1
#
_entry.id   AF-A0A4R3LCE9-F1
#
_cell.length_a   1.000
_cell.length_b   1.000
_cell.length_c   1.000
_cell.angle_alpha   90.00
_cell.angle_beta   90.00
_cell.angle_gamma   90.00
#
_symmetry.space_group_name_H-M   'P 1'
#
loop_
_entity.id
_entity.type
_entity.pdbx_description
1 polymer ?
#
loop_
_entity_poly.entity_id
_entity_poly.type
_entity_poly.pdbx_seq_one_letter_code
_entity_poly.pdbx_strand_id
1 'polypeptide(L)'
;MELKMFDLMLKHRGWSHELYINSDKIGYTEKELKEMLQLFGLTTNKDREHFFWGLERMLEETILLHPYEQNGDLAEILAKSWNQENQPAIDKTMARLFIDSLSLRLDHRKRAFFSLCHGDAESTFMYLNQDILPFAEWFVRFGLMLVEREMMLVDLAKVMLPTLFKDTDGKKLIFQSFDRLYYREAEGKLCFRGMKQYKRVTGLERLPFAQGMADLLLSRFEKTSHPLVFAFCEKISLHFTVQKEMVERLDEKVTIPSIEPRDEIKNPTKLCVAVTTEPQSDRISVQSPIKEKLESVRHALDQLEDTVSEKIQSSANDYVDQEIEWLRKENERLHWQLDELQKQQESLMYRKLIELIQQLAGESSRFVLHELYEESIGHLEIEGLKSKGRLMRMFNVLHMSGIEPYTYQHQIGDVFTMEKEELAQKYLIKAPICTDESKVTVRIVGHGWSLHGKPIFLPIVEEMFT
;
A
#
# COMPACT_ATOMS: atom_id res chain seq x y z
N MET A 1 -21.02 4.02 22.71
CA MET A 1 -20.41 2.74 23.11
C MET A 1 -19.26 3.02 24.08
N GLU A 2 -19.03 2.17 25.08
CA GLU A 2 -17.92 2.37 26.04
C GLU A 2 -16.62 1.71 25.54
N LEU A 3 -15.48 2.37 25.76
CA LEU A 3 -14.17 1.92 25.27
C LEU A 3 -13.78 0.54 25.79
N LYS A 4 -14.05 0.27 27.08
CA LYS A 4 -13.74 -1.04 27.71
C LYS A 4 -14.52 -2.18 27.06
N MET A 5 -15.79 -1.95 26.75
CA MET A 5 -16.63 -2.93 26.05
C MET A 5 -16.11 -3.17 24.63
N PHE A 6 -15.73 -2.11 23.92
CA PHE A 6 -15.14 -2.22 22.58
C PHE A 6 -13.83 -3.02 22.59
N ASP A 7 -12.91 -2.73 23.52
CA ASP A 7 -11.66 -3.48 23.70
C ASP A 7 -11.91 -4.96 24.01
N LEU A 8 -12.88 -5.28 24.86
CA LEU A 8 -13.25 -6.67 25.15
C LEU A 8 -13.77 -7.39 23.90
N MET A 9 -14.65 -6.75 23.14
CA MET A 9 -15.18 -7.31 21.89
C MET A 9 -14.08 -7.56 20.87
N LEU A 10 -13.08 -6.66 20.79
CA LEU A 10 -11.97 -6.79 19.87
C LEU A 10 -11.03 -7.94 20.27
N LYS A 11 -10.70 -8.05 21.56
CA LYS A 11 -9.84 -9.11 22.11
C LYS A 11 -10.44 -10.51 21.99
N HIS A 12 -11.77 -10.60 22.06
CA HIS A 12 -12.53 -11.85 21.96
C HIS A 12 -13.38 -11.92 20.69
N ARG A 13 -12.92 -11.25 19.63
CA ARG A 13 -13.55 -11.32 18.30
C ARG A 13 -13.64 -12.79 17.86
N GLY A 14 -14.76 -13.19 17.25
CA GLY A 14 -15.06 -14.58 16.90
C GLY A 14 -15.42 -15.52 18.07
N TRP A 15 -15.18 -15.14 19.33
CA TRP A 15 -15.25 -16.03 20.50
C TRP A 15 -16.25 -15.52 21.54
N SER A 16 -17.54 -15.77 21.26
CA SER A 16 -18.64 -15.21 22.05
C SER A 16 -18.72 -15.73 23.48
N HIS A 17 -18.30 -16.97 23.73
CA HIS A 17 -18.34 -17.52 25.09
C HIS A 17 -17.28 -16.87 25.97
N GLU A 18 -16.09 -16.70 25.41
CA GLU A 18 -14.92 -16.08 26.02
C GLU A 18 -15.16 -14.59 26.30
N LEU A 19 -15.94 -13.91 25.46
CA LEU A 19 -16.39 -12.54 25.70
C LEU A 19 -17.09 -12.42 27.07
N TYR A 20 -18.09 -13.28 27.33
CA TYR A 20 -18.85 -13.22 28.59
C TYR A 20 -18.02 -13.69 29.78
N ILE A 21 -17.21 -14.75 29.63
CA ILE A 21 -16.31 -15.24 30.70
C ILE A 21 -15.33 -14.16 31.15
N ASN A 22 -14.82 -13.34 30.24
CA ASN A 22 -13.82 -12.33 30.55
C ASN A 22 -14.42 -10.95 30.87
N SER A 23 -15.76 -10.82 30.90
CA SER A 23 -16.44 -9.56 31.21
C SER A 23 -16.17 -9.07 32.63
N ASP A 24 -16.17 -9.97 33.61
CA ASP A 24 -15.91 -9.64 35.01
C ASP A 24 -14.51 -9.04 35.22
N LYS A 25 -13.51 -9.47 34.42
CA LYS A 25 -12.12 -8.99 34.52
C LYS A 25 -11.97 -7.51 34.17
N ILE A 26 -12.92 -6.96 33.43
CA ILE A 26 -12.94 -5.54 33.05
C ILE A 26 -14.01 -4.74 33.79
N GLY A 27 -14.72 -5.39 34.73
CA GLY A 27 -15.67 -4.75 35.64
C GLY A 27 -17.12 -4.72 35.16
N TYR A 28 -17.51 -5.59 34.23
CA TYR A 28 -18.94 -5.79 33.90
C TYR A 28 -19.39 -7.16 34.36
N THR A 29 -20.57 -7.23 34.95
CA THR A 29 -21.30 -8.49 35.08
C THR A 29 -21.80 -8.96 33.71
N GLU A 30 -22.04 -10.26 33.55
CA GLU A 30 -22.61 -10.83 32.32
C GLU A 30 -23.92 -10.12 31.91
N LYS A 31 -24.76 -9.77 32.89
CA LYS A 31 -26.04 -9.09 32.66
C LYS A 31 -25.84 -7.67 32.12
N GLU A 32 -24.96 -6.88 32.74
CA GLU A 32 -24.64 -5.52 32.29
C GLU A 32 -24.05 -5.52 30.88
N LEU A 33 -23.12 -6.43 30.60
CA LEU A 33 -22.55 -6.56 29.26
C LEU A 33 -23.64 -6.89 28.23
N LYS A 34 -24.55 -7.80 28.55
CA LYS A 34 -25.65 -8.19 27.66
C LYS A 34 -26.60 -7.02 27.40
N GLU A 35 -26.96 -6.24 28.41
CA GLU A 35 -27.80 -5.05 28.28
C GLU A 35 -27.14 -3.99 27.40
N MET A 36 -25.83 -3.73 27.58
CA MET A 36 -25.09 -2.82 26.72
C MET A 36 -25.01 -3.29 25.26
N LEU A 37 -24.68 -4.57 25.04
CA LEU A 37 -24.64 -5.16 23.69
C LEU A 37 -26.02 -5.08 23.02
N GLN A 38 -27.10 -5.25 23.79
CA GLN A 38 -28.46 -5.09 23.30
C GLN A 38 -28.77 -3.66 22.87
N LEU A 39 -28.33 -2.66 23.64
CA LEU A 39 -28.51 -1.24 23.32
C LEU A 39 -27.84 -0.85 21.98
N PHE A 40 -26.72 -1.47 21.64
CA PHE A 40 -26.00 -1.22 20.37
C PHE A 40 -26.35 -2.20 19.25
N GLY A 41 -27.29 -3.13 19.45
CA GLY A 41 -27.63 -4.14 18.44
C GLY A 41 -26.51 -5.17 18.19
N LEU A 42 -25.58 -5.33 19.12
CA LEU A 42 -24.39 -6.18 19.03
C LEU A 42 -24.51 -7.47 19.86
N THR A 43 -25.73 -7.99 20.03
CA THR A 43 -26.01 -9.13 20.93
C THR A 43 -25.45 -10.45 20.43
N THR A 44 -25.50 -10.70 19.13
CA THR A 44 -25.03 -11.97 18.56
C THR A 44 -23.60 -11.85 18.05
N ASN A 45 -22.89 -12.99 17.98
CA ASN A 45 -21.56 -13.02 17.33
C ASN A 45 -21.62 -12.49 15.90
N LYS A 46 -22.74 -12.80 15.23
CA LYS A 46 -22.98 -12.40 13.86
C LYS A 46 -22.96 -10.87 13.75
N ASP A 47 -23.72 -10.18 14.60
CA ASP A 47 -23.83 -8.71 14.54
C ASP A 47 -22.49 -8.04 14.85
N ARG A 48 -21.76 -8.56 15.84
CA ARG A 48 -20.40 -8.09 16.18
C ARG A 48 -19.41 -8.27 15.03
N GLU A 49 -19.41 -9.42 14.35
CA GLU A 49 -18.54 -9.63 13.20
C GLU A 49 -18.91 -8.71 12.03
N HIS A 50 -20.21 -8.48 11.77
CA HIS A 50 -20.63 -7.54 10.73
C HIS A 50 -20.13 -6.13 11.02
N PHE A 51 -20.24 -5.71 12.29
CA PHE A 51 -19.71 -4.44 12.74
C PHE A 51 -18.20 -4.32 12.48
N PHE A 52 -17.39 -5.32 12.89
CA PHE A 52 -15.95 -5.28 12.66
C PHE A 52 -15.54 -5.41 11.18
N TRP A 53 -16.24 -6.21 10.37
CA TRP A 53 -15.98 -6.28 8.92
C TRP A 53 -16.31 -4.95 8.23
N GLY A 54 -17.37 -4.28 8.66
CA GLY A 54 -17.70 -2.93 8.17
C GLY A 54 -16.61 -1.92 8.49
N LEU A 55 -16.11 -1.92 9.73
CA LEU A 55 -14.98 -1.08 10.13
C LEU A 55 -13.69 -1.41 9.37
N GLU A 56 -13.40 -2.68 9.15
CA GLU A 56 -12.22 -3.14 8.42
C GLU A 56 -12.25 -2.65 6.97
N ARG A 57 -13.42 -2.79 6.30
CA ARG A 57 -13.63 -2.28 4.95
C ARG A 57 -13.44 -0.76 4.89
N MET A 58 -14.05 -0.02 5.81
CA MET A 58 -13.96 1.44 5.81
C MET A 58 -12.54 1.92 6.11
N LEU A 59 -11.78 1.21 6.94
CA LEU A 59 -10.36 1.49 7.14
C LEU A 59 -9.57 1.26 5.84
N GLU A 60 -9.82 0.17 5.12
CA GLU A 60 -9.19 -0.12 3.83
C GLU A 60 -9.47 0.98 2.80
N GLU A 61 -10.72 1.44 2.69
CA GLU A 61 -11.11 2.58 1.86
C GLU A 61 -10.40 3.87 2.30
N THR A 62 -10.31 4.10 3.61
CA THR A 62 -9.61 5.28 4.17
C THR A 62 -8.12 5.27 3.84
N ILE A 63 -7.45 4.11 3.93
CA ILE A 63 -6.04 3.97 3.57
C ILE A 63 -5.83 4.22 2.07
N LEU A 64 -6.77 3.79 1.23
CA LEU A 64 -6.71 4.04 -0.21
C LEU A 64 -6.77 5.53 -0.54
N LEU A 65 -7.64 6.27 0.15
CA LEU A 65 -7.80 7.73 -0.02
C LEU A 65 -6.68 8.54 0.65
N HIS A 66 -6.09 8.00 1.72
CA HIS A 66 -5.12 8.69 2.58
C HIS A 66 -3.89 7.82 2.89
N PRO A 67 -3.09 7.42 1.87
CA PRO A 67 -2.06 6.38 2.01
C PRO A 67 -0.83 6.78 2.86
N TYR A 68 -0.64 8.08 3.10
CA TYR A 68 0.50 8.61 3.84
C TYR A 68 0.17 9.03 5.28
N GLU A 69 -1.08 8.93 5.68
CA GLU A 69 -1.52 9.32 7.02
C GLU A 69 -1.07 8.33 8.09
N GLN A 70 -0.70 8.86 9.26
CA GLN A 70 -0.32 8.04 10.39
C GLN A 70 -1.56 7.40 11.03
N ASN A 71 -1.38 6.34 11.83
CA ASN A 71 -2.51 5.66 12.50
C ASN A 71 -3.35 6.62 13.37
N GLY A 72 -2.78 7.71 13.89
CA GLY A 72 -3.52 8.69 14.69
C GLY A 72 -4.52 9.49 13.85
N ASP A 73 -4.11 9.94 12.67
CA ASP A 73 -4.95 10.70 11.74
C ASP A 73 -5.95 9.79 11.04
N LEU A 74 -5.51 8.58 10.62
CA LEU A 74 -6.40 7.54 10.10
C LEU A 74 -7.50 7.17 11.10
N ALA A 75 -7.21 7.09 12.40
CA ALA A 75 -8.22 6.82 13.42
C ALA A 75 -9.28 7.91 13.51
N GLU A 76 -8.88 9.17 13.33
CA GLU A 76 -9.80 10.29 13.33
C GLU A 76 -10.68 10.30 12.08
N ILE A 77 -10.10 10.05 10.90
CA ILE A 77 -10.83 9.97 9.63
C ILE A 77 -11.80 8.79 9.68
N LEU A 78 -11.35 7.60 10.09
CA LEU A 78 -12.17 6.40 10.21
C LEU A 78 -13.37 6.62 11.15
N ALA A 79 -13.16 7.21 12.33
CA ALA A 79 -14.25 7.48 13.27
C ALA A 79 -15.27 8.47 12.68
N LYS A 80 -14.81 9.52 11.99
CA LYS A 80 -15.69 10.49 11.32
C LYS A 80 -16.51 9.82 10.21
N SER A 81 -15.87 9.11 9.29
CA SER A 81 -16.54 8.42 8.17
C SER A 81 -17.53 7.37 8.67
N TRP A 82 -17.16 6.59 9.69
CA TRP A 82 -18.03 5.56 10.24
C TRP A 82 -19.30 6.18 10.84
N ASN A 83 -19.14 7.21 11.68
CA ASN A 83 -20.25 7.83 12.40
C ASN A 83 -21.20 8.61 11.48
N GLN A 84 -20.79 8.95 10.25
CA GLN A 84 -21.66 9.57 9.26
C GLN A 84 -22.69 8.58 8.69
N GLU A 85 -22.29 7.32 8.53
CA GLU A 85 -23.09 6.34 7.79
C GLU A 85 -23.62 5.19 8.67
N ASN A 86 -23.00 4.93 9.82
CA ASN A 86 -23.19 3.70 10.57
C ASN A 86 -23.42 3.93 12.07
N GLN A 87 -24.02 2.92 12.69
CA GLN A 87 -24.16 2.77 14.14
C GLN A 87 -23.71 1.36 14.55
N PRO A 88 -23.19 1.17 15.77
CA PRO A 88 -22.98 2.17 16.81
C PRO A 88 -21.81 3.11 16.52
N ALA A 89 -21.92 4.37 16.95
CA ALA A 89 -20.84 5.34 16.82
C ALA A 89 -19.58 4.94 17.63
N ILE A 90 -18.41 5.24 17.06
CA ILE A 90 -17.08 5.03 17.67
C ILE A 90 -16.33 6.36 17.81
N ASP A 91 -15.44 6.45 18.79
CA ASP A 91 -14.54 7.60 18.92
C ASP A 91 -13.16 7.31 18.30
N LYS A 92 -12.29 8.35 18.28
CA LYS A 92 -10.91 8.25 17.77
C LYS A 92 -10.10 7.18 18.52
N THR A 93 -10.33 7.00 19.82
CA THR A 93 -9.59 6.04 20.63
C THR A 93 -9.97 4.60 20.29
N MET A 94 -11.26 4.32 20.10
CA MET A 94 -11.77 3.03 19.62
C MET A 94 -11.27 2.73 18.21
N ALA A 95 -11.35 3.71 17.30
CA ALA A 95 -10.83 3.56 15.94
C ALA A 95 -9.33 3.24 15.95
N ARG A 96 -8.55 3.93 16.80
CA ARG A 96 -7.12 3.68 16.95
C ARG A 96 -6.83 2.27 17.47
N LEU A 97 -7.56 1.84 18.51
CA LEU A 97 -7.44 0.49 19.07
C LEU A 97 -7.76 -0.58 18.02
N PHE A 98 -8.78 -0.34 17.20
CA PHE A 98 -9.13 -1.21 16.09
C PHE A 98 -8.00 -1.31 15.05
N ILE A 99 -7.47 -0.18 14.58
CA ILE A 99 -6.35 -0.15 13.63
C ILE A 99 -5.15 -0.93 14.18
N ASP A 100 -4.79 -0.71 15.45
CA ASP A 100 -3.63 -1.35 16.09
C ASP A 100 -3.79 -2.87 16.27
N SER A 101 -5.02 -3.39 16.20
CA SER A 101 -5.33 -4.83 16.21
C SER A 101 -5.15 -5.51 14.86
N LEU A 102 -5.18 -4.75 13.76
CA LEU A 102 -5.14 -5.28 12.41
C LEU A 102 -3.72 -5.37 11.86
N SER A 103 -3.57 -6.15 10.78
CA SER A 103 -2.30 -6.23 10.05
C SER A 103 -1.89 -4.89 9.43
N LEU A 104 -2.84 -4.03 9.08
CA LEU A 104 -2.60 -2.72 8.46
C LEU A 104 -2.07 -1.64 9.43
N ARG A 105 -1.77 -1.99 10.69
CA ARG A 105 -1.21 -1.03 11.66
C ARG A 105 0.18 -0.52 11.31
N LEU A 106 0.95 -1.25 10.51
CA LEU A 106 2.33 -0.91 10.15
C LEU A 106 2.37 -0.20 8.80
N ASP A 107 3.11 0.89 8.69
CA ASP A 107 3.10 1.74 7.49
C ASP A 107 3.56 1.02 6.23
N HIS A 108 4.57 0.14 6.32
CA HIS A 108 4.99 -0.65 5.15
C HIS A 108 3.88 -1.59 4.65
N ARG A 109 3.05 -2.13 5.54
CA ARG A 109 1.89 -2.97 5.15
C ARG A 109 0.77 -2.16 4.53
N LYS A 110 0.54 -0.91 4.98
CA LYS A 110 -0.40 0.02 4.32
C LYS A 110 0.08 0.39 2.92
N ARG A 111 1.37 0.65 2.75
CA ARG A 111 1.95 0.93 1.42
C ARG A 111 1.86 -0.27 0.49
N ALA A 112 2.11 -1.47 1.01
CA ALA A 112 1.90 -2.71 0.26
C ALA A 112 0.43 -2.87 -0.15
N PHE A 113 -0.51 -2.62 0.77
CA PHE A 113 -1.95 -2.65 0.50
C PHE A 113 -2.34 -1.63 -0.59
N PHE A 114 -1.88 -0.39 -0.46
CA PHE A 114 -2.12 0.67 -1.44
C PHE A 114 -1.57 0.30 -2.81
N SER A 115 -0.34 -0.22 -2.87
CA SER A 115 0.30 -0.67 -4.11
C SER A 115 -0.50 -1.81 -4.75
N LEU A 116 -0.97 -2.76 -3.93
CA LEU A 116 -1.80 -3.87 -4.38
C LEU A 116 -3.10 -3.35 -4.99
N CYS A 117 -3.80 -2.41 -4.34
CA CYS A 117 -5.02 -1.80 -4.88
C CYS A 117 -4.81 -1.14 -6.26
N HIS A 118 -3.61 -0.64 -6.56
CA HIS A 118 -3.26 -0.03 -7.83
C HIS A 118 -2.68 -1.01 -8.86
N GLY A 119 -2.63 -2.31 -8.55
CA GLY A 119 -2.08 -3.32 -9.45
C GLY A 119 -0.55 -3.31 -9.55
N ASP A 120 0.16 -2.57 -8.69
CA ASP A 120 1.62 -2.55 -8.64
C ASP A 120 2.14 -3.72 -7.78
N ALA A 121 2.30 -4.87 -8.43
CA ALA A 121 2.77 -6.09 -7.79
C ALA A 121 4.21 -5.96 -7.26
N GLU A 122 5.09 -5.24 -7.96
CA GLU A 122 6.50 -5.12 -7.57
C GLU A 122 6.64 -4.31 -6.28
N SER A 123 6.00 -3.14 -6.21
CA SER A 123 5.97 -2.34 -4.98
C SER A 123 5.27 -3.07 -3.84
N THR A 124 4.21 -3.82 -4.14
CA THR A 124 3.53 -4.67 -3.13
C THR A 124 4.52 -5.62 -2.47
N PHE A 125 5.28 -6.38 -3.25
CA PHE A 125 6.25 -7.33 -2.71
C PHE A 125 7.43 -6.64 -2.02
N MET A 126 7.91 -5.51 -2.56
CA MET A 126 8.97 -4.71 -1.95
C MET A 126 8.58 -4.23 -0.54
N TYR A 127 7.39 -3.66 -0.39
CA TYR A 127 6.93 -3.12 0.90
C TYR A 127 6.60 -4.19 1.93
N LEU A 128 6.20 -5.40 1.50
CA LEU A 128 6.02 -6.52 2.42
C LEU A 128 7.36 -6.99 2.99
N ASN A 129 8.49 -6.85 2.28
CA ASN A 129 9.84 -7.16 2.77
C ASN A 129 9.93 -8.45 3.62
N GLN A 130 9.53 -9.58 3.03
CA GLN A 130 9.45 -10.92 3.67
C GLN A 130 8.32 -11.12 4.71
N ASP A 131 7.61 -10.07 5.12
CA ASP A 131 6.41 -10.16 5.93
C ASP A 131 5.18 -10.45 5.07
N ILE A 132 5.01 -11.73 4.73
CA ILE A 132 4.03 -12.20 3.72
C ILE A 132 2.63 -12.40 4.33
N LEU A 133 2.52 -12.41 5.66
CA LEU A 133 1.27 -12.72 6.36
C LEU A 133 0.10 -11.79 5.98
N PRO A 134 0.27 -10.46 5.83
CA PRO A 134 -0.81 -9.59 5.33
C PRO A 134 -1.30 -10.00 3.95
N PHE A 135 -0.39 -10.39 3.05
CA PHE A 135 -0.77 -10.86 1.72
C PHE A 135 -1.59 -12.15 1.78
N ALA A 136 -1.21 -13.08 2.66
CA ALA A 136 -1.98 -14.30 2.87
C ALA A 136 -3.37 -14.02 3.48
N GLU A 137 -3.51 -13.04 4.37
CA GLU A 137 -4.81 -12.57 4.87
C GLU A 137 -5.69 -12.00 3.74
N TRP A 138 -5.12 -11.16 2.86
CA TRP A 138 -5.83 -10.65 1.67
C TRP A 138 -6.19 -11.78 0.70
N PHE A 139 -5.29 -12.75 0.49
CA PHE A 139 -5.53 -13.91 -0.34
C PHE A 139 -6.66 -14.79 0.19
N VAL A 140 -6.74 -15.00 1.52
CA VAL A 140 -7.88 -15.70 2.14
C VAL A 140 -9.18 -14.95 1.84
N ARG A 141 -9.23 -13.65 2.14
CA ARG A 141 -10.44 -12.84 1.99
C ARG A 141 -10.92 -12.79 0.54
N PHE A 142 -10.01 -12.60 -0.40
CA PHE A 142 -10.29 -12.63 -1.84
C PHE A 142 -10.72 -14.03 -2.31
N GLY A 143 -9.92 -15.04 -2.00
CA GLY A 143 -10.16 -16.41 -2.44
C GLY A 143 -11.47 -16.97 -1.91
N LEU A 144 -11.86 -16.66 -0.66
CA LEU A 144 -13.15 -17.05 -0.08
C LEU A 144 -14.34 -16.65 -0.96
N MET A 145 -14.25 -15.50 -1.64
CA MET A 145 -15.32 -15.03 -2.52
C MET A 145 -15.49 -15.94 -3.75
N LEU A 146 -14.39 -16.53 -4.24
CA LEU A 146 -14.34 -17.24 -5.52
C LEU A 146 -14.39 -18.77 -5.39
N VAL A 147 -13.95 -19.33 -4.26
CA VAL A 147 -13.98 -20.80 -4.06
C VAL A 147 -15.38 -21.30 -3.72
N GLU A 148 -15.69 -22.53 -4.14
CA GLU A 148 -16.95 -23.22 -3.79
C GLU A 148 -16.89 -23.84 -2.41
N ARG A 149 -15.71 -24.34 -2.02
CA ARG A 149 -15.45 -24.96 -0.72
C ARG A 149 -14.26 -24.26 -0.09
N GLU A 150 -14.42 -23.85 1.17
CA GLU A 150 -13.44 -23.05 1.89
C GLU A 150 -12.08 -23.77 2.03
N MET A 151 -12.10 -25.11 2.14
CA MET A 151 -10.89 -25.94 2.20
C MET A 151 -10.02 -25.84 0.93
N MET A 152 -10.59 -25.47 -0.23
CA MET A 152 -9.82 -25.29 -1.46
C MET A 152 -8.76 -24.20 -1.31
N LEU A 153 -8.96 -23.24 -0.41
CA LEU A 153 -7.96 -22.21 -0.12
C LEU A 153 -6.66 -22.79 0.41
N VAL A 154 -6.73 -23.88 1.17
CA VAL A 154 -5.53 -24.53 1.71
C VAL A 154 -4.72 -25.14 0.57
N ASP A 155 -5.38 -25.76 -0.40
CA ASP A 155 -4.71 -26.41 -1.53
C ASP A 155 -4.23 -25.38 -2.55
N LEU A 156 -4.99 -24.30 -2.79
CA LEU A 156 -4.52 -23.16 -3.58
C LEU A 156 -3.29 -22.51 -2.94
N ALA A 157 -3.32 -22.26 -1.63
CA ALA A 157 -2.24 -21.61 -0.91
C ALA A 157 -0.93 -22.41 -0.96
N LYS A 158 -0.99 -23.76 -0.88
CA LYS A 158 0.19 -24.63 -1.02
C LYS A 158 0.93 -24.46 -2.35
N VAL A 159 0.24 -24.02 -3.40
CA VAL A 159 0.82 -23.89 -4.75
C VAL A 159 1.13 -22.43 -5.07
N MET A 160 0.17 -21.54 -4.82
CA MET A 160 0.26 -20.14 -5.23
C MET A 160 1.22 -19.33 -4.34
N LEU A 161 1.14 -19.47 -3.01
CA LEU A 161 1.97 -18.66 -2.11
C LEU A 161 3.47 -18.95 -2.26
N PRO A 162 3.95 -20.21 -2.35
CA PRO A 162 5.37 -20.48 -2.58
C PRO A 162 5.86 -20.03 -3.97
N THR A 163 4.96 -19.92 -4.94
CA THR A 163 5.30 -19.42 -6.28
C THR A 163 5.47 -17.90 -6.29
N LEU A 164 4.65 -17.19 -5.50
CA LEU A 164 4.77 -15.73 -5.33
C LEU A 164 5.92 -15.34 -4.40
N PHE A 165 6.13 -16.14 -3.34
CA PHE A 165 7.11 -15.88 -2.30
C PHE A 165 7.99 -17.12 -2.10
N LYS A 166 9.26 -17.01 -2.48
CA LYS A 166 10.24 -18.10 -2.34
C LYS A 166 10.33 -18.58 -0.89
N ASP A 167 10.59 -19.87 -0.71
CA ASP A 167 10.81 -20.53 0.58
C ASP A 167 9.66 -20.41 1.59
N THR A 168 8.43 -20.20 1.11
CA THR A 168 7.24 -20.08 1.96
C THR A 168 6.50 -21.40 2.08
N ASP A 169 6.12 -21.80 3.30
CA ASP A 169 5.14 -22.87 3.52
C ASP A 169 3.72 -22.31 3.43
N GLY A 170 3.13 -22.41 2.23
CA GLY A 170 1.79 -21.89 1.96
C GLY A 170 0.69 -22.47 2.85
N LYS A 171 0.82 -23.74 3.28
CA LYS A 171 -0.14 -24.36 4.21
C LYS A 171 -0.01 -23.73 5.59
N LYS A 172 1.21 -23.61 6.12
CA LYS A 172 1.39 -22.98 7.44
C LYS A 172 0.88 -21.54 7.44
N LEU A 173 1.18 -20.79 6.38
CA LEU A 173 0.81 -19.38 6.27
C LEU A 173 -0.70 -19.16 6.16
N ILE A 174 -1.41 -20.03 5.43
CA ILE A 174 -2.88 -19.93 5.33
C ILE A 174 -3.57 -20.23 6.67
N PHE A 175 -3.06 -21.19 7.44
CA PHE A 175 -3.59 -21.47 8.78
C PHE A 175 -3.33 -20.33 9.76
N GLN A 176 -2.16 -19.69 9.71
CA GLN A 176 -1.87 -18.47 10.47
C GLN A 176 -2.82 -17.33 10.08
N SER A 177 -3.15 -17.21 8.79
CA SER A 177 -4.11 -16.21 8.31
C SER A 177 -5.52 -16.51 8.80
N PHE A 178 -5.95 -17.78 8.81
CA PHE A 178 -7.23 -18.17 9.41
C PHE A 178 -7.32 -17.86 10.90
N ASP A 179 -6.23 -18.01 11.66
CA ASP A 179 -6.18 -17.63 13.07
C ASP A 179 -6.40 -16.11 13.24
N ARG A 180 -5.70 -15.29 12.44
CA ARG A 180 -5.75 -13.81 12.56
C ARG A 180 -7.03 -13.20 12.02
N LEU A 181 -7.69 -13.88 11.09
CA LEU A 181 -9.02 -13.51 10.58
C LEU A 181 -10.16 -14.09 11.42
N TYR A 182 -9.86 -14.73 12.56
CA TYR A 182 -10.83 -15.34 13.47
C TYR A 182 -11.71 -16.41 12.78
N TYR A 183 -11.14 -17.11 11.80
CA TYR A 183 -11.77 -18.25 11.15
C TYR A 183 -11.34 -19.59 11.74
N ARG A 184 -10.77 -19.59 12.95
CA ARG A 184 -10.54 -20.79 13.75
C ARG A 184 -11.24 -20.71 15.11
N GLU A 185 -11.86 -21.80 15.48
CA GLU A 185 -12.47 -22.01 16.79
C GLU A 185 -11.39 -22.31 17.84
N ALA A 186 -11.72 -22.20 19.13
CA ALA A 186 -10.77 -22.42 20.23
C ALA A 186 -10.09 -23.81 20.18
N GLU A 187 -10.78 -24.82 19.63
CA GLU A 187 -10.25 -26.19 19.42
C GLU A 187 -9.32 -26.31 18.21
N GLY A 188 -9.05 -25.21 17.51
CA GLY A 188 -8.22 -25.17 16.31
C GLY A 188 -8.92 -25.68 15.03
N LYS A 189 -10.24 -25.91 15.06
CA LYS A 189 -11.04 -26.25 13.87
C LYS A 189 -11.39 -25.00 13.07
N LEU A 190 -11.59 -25.13 11.75
CA LEU A 190 -11.99 -24.01 10.90
C LEU A 190 -13.48 -23.66 11.13
N CYS A 191 -13.74 -22.37 11.31
CA CYS A 191 -15.09 -21.84 11.45
C CYS A 191 -15.72 -21.58 10.08
N PHE A 192 -16.16 -22.64 9.39
CA PHE A 192 -16.81 -22.53 8.08
C PHE A 192 -18.06 -21.65 8.10
N ARG A 193 -18.78 -21.63 9.23
CA ARG A 193 -19.94 -20.75 9.41
C ARG A 193 -19.54 -19.28 9.33
N GLY A 194 -18.44 -18.88 9.98
CA GLY A 194 -17.91 -17.52 9.95
C GLY A 194 -17.47 -17.13 8.53
N MET A 195 -16.72 -18.00 7.86
CA MET A 195 -16.27 -17.80 6.48
C MET A 195 -17.45 -17.62 5.50
N LYS A 196 -18.50 -18.47 5.58
CA LYS A 196 -19.70 -18.36 4.75
C LYS A 196 -20.47 -17.08 5.01
N GLN A 197 -20.51 -16.65 6.27
CA GLN A 197 -21.16 -15.40 6.65
C GLN A 197 -20.40 -14.21 6.08
N TYR A 198 -19.07 -14.19 6.19
CA TYR A 198 -18.22 -13.18 5.58
C TYR A 198 -18.47 -13.07 4.07
N LYS A 199 -18.48 -14.21 3.37
CA LYS A 199 -18.79 -14.29 1.93
C LYS A 199 -20.14 -13.67 1.55
N ARG A 200 -21.17 -13.86 2.36
CA ARG A 200 -22.52 -13.34 2.08
C ARG A 200 -22.65 -11.83 2.28
N VAL A 201 -21.83 -11.25 3.14
CA VAL A 201 -22.02 -9.89 3.66
C VAL A 201 -21.09 -8.91 2.95
N THR A 202 -19.85 -9.32 2.75
CA THR A 202 -18.83 -8.47 2.15
C THR A 202 -19.01 -8.43 0.63
N GLY A 203 -19.15 -9.57 -0.04
CA GLY A 203 -19.12 -9.59 -1.52
C GLY A 203 -17.72 -9.28 -2.07
N LEU A 204 -17.49 -9.62 -3.34
CA LEU A 204 -16.19 -9.41 -3.98
C LEU A 204 -15.98 -7.95 -4.36
N GLU A 205 -17.05 -7.30 -4.82
CA GLU A 205 -17.11 -5.90 -5.26
C GLU A 205 -16.83 -4.89 -4.15
N ARG A 206 -16.90 -5.30 -2.88
CA ARG A 206 -16.64 -4.41 -1.74
C ARG A 206 -15.24 -4.57 -1.14
N LEU A 207 -14.37 -5.36 -1.77
CA LEU A 207 -12.98 -5.52 -1.37
C LEU A 207 -12.11 -4.56 -2.18
N PRO A 208 -11.54 -3.49 -1.58
CA PRO A 208 -10.80 -2.47 -2.33
C PRO A 208 -9.57 -3.01 -3.07
N PHE A 209 -9.00 -4.12 -2.61
CA PHE A 209 -7.84 -4.77 -3.19
C PHE A 209 -8.18 -5.89 -4.20
N ALA A 210 -9.46 -6.15 -4.47
CA ALA A 210 -9.87 -7.30 -5.27
C ALA A 210 -9.37 -7.23 -6.72
N GLN A 211 -9.49 -6.07 -7.36
CA GLN A 211 -9.02 -5.87 -8.73
C GLN A 211 -7.51 -6.10 -8.83
N GLY A 212 -6.73 -5.43 -7.99
CA GLY A 212 -5.28 -5.59 -8.03
C GLY A 212 -4.79 -6.99 -7.61
N MET A 213 -5.50 -7.68 -6.70
CA MET A 213 -5.26 -9.09 -6.42
C MET A 213 -5.56 -9.96 -7.65
N ALA A 214 -6.66 -9.70 -8.36
CA ALA A 214 -6.98 -10.42 -9.59
C ALA A 214 -5.89 -10.24 -10.65
N ASP A 215 -5.48 -9.00 -10.92
CA ASP A 215 -4.46 -8.68 -11.91
C ASP A 215 -3.11 -9.32 -11.56
N LEU A 216 -2.72 -9.28 -10.29
CA LEU A 216 -1.50 -9.93 -9.80
C LEU A 216 -1.55 -11.45 -9.98
N LEU A 217 -2.66 -12.09 -9.59
CA LEU A 217 -2.77 -13.54 -9.68
C LEU A 217 -2.88 -14.01 -11.13
N LEU A 218 -3.64 -13.32 -11.98
CA LEU A 218 -3.73 -13.66 -13.40
C LEU A 218 -2.38 -13.48 -14.10
N SER A 219 -1.70 -12.35 -13.93
CA SER A 219 -0.38 -12.13 -14.56
C SER A 219 0.67 -13.19 -14.18
N ARG A 220 0.57 -13.77 -12.98
CA ARG A 220 1.51 -14.79 -12.48
C ARG A 220 1.10 -16.22 -12.81
N PHE A 221 -0.19 -16.52 -12.92
CA PHE A 221 -0.70 -17.89 -13.01
C PHE A 221 -1.53 -18.19 -14.25
N GLU A 222 -1.75 -17.24 -15.17
CA GLU A 222 -2.55 -17.45 -16.39
C GLU A 222 -2.09 -18.66 -17.21
N LYS A 223 -0.78 -18.92 -17.26
CA LYS A 223 -0.17 -20.04 -18.01
C LYS A 223 0.13 -21.27 -17.14
N THR A 224 -0.48 -21.38 -15.96
CA THR A 224 -0.24 -22.52 -15.06
C THR A 224 -0.80 -23.82 -15.63
N SER A 225 -0.07 -24.92 -15.46
CA SER A 225 -0.55 -26.27 -15.77
C SER A 225 -1.24 -26.94 -14.58
N HIS A 226 -1.23 -26.32 -13.40
CA HIS A 226 -1.82 -26.91 -12.19
C HIS A 226 -3.35 -26.81 -12.23
N PRO A 227 -4.11 -27.93 -12.30
CA PRO A 227 -5.56 -27.90 -12.60
C PRO A 227 -6.38 -27.06 -11.62
N LEU A 228 -6.05 -27.12 -10.32
CA LEU A 228 -6.74 -26.33 -9.30
C LEU A 228 -6.51 -24.82 -9.44
N VAL A 229 -5.28 -24.42 -9.77
CA VAL A 229 -4.93 -23.00 -9.90
C VAL A 229 -5.48 -22.45 -11.20
N PHE A 230 -5.43 -23.25 -12.27
CA PHE A 230 -6.06 -22.94 -13.55
C PHE A 230 -7.56 -22.66 -13.39
N ALA A 231 -8.31 -23.59 -12.80
CA ALA A 231 -9.75 -23.41 -12.56
C ALA A 231 -10.06 -22.20 -11.65
N PHE A 232 -9.18 -21.88 -10.71
CA PHE A 232 -9.30 -20.68 -9.89
C PHE A 232 -9.06 -19.40 -10.69
N CYS A 233 -8.04 -19.38 -11.55
CA CYS A 233 -7.77 -18.25 -12.46
C CYS A 233 -8.90 -18.04 -13.46
N GLU A 234 -9.48 -19.11 -14.03
CA GLU A 234 -10.67 -18.99 -14.89
C GLU A 234 -11.84 -18.31 -14.17
N LYS A 235 -12.06 -18.65 -12.88
CA LYS A 235 -13.09 -17.99 -12.07
C LYS A 235 -12.78 -16.51 -11.82
N ILE A 236 -11.51 -16.15 -11.60
CA ILE A 236 -11.09 -14.75 -11.50
C ILE A 236 -11.41 -14.05 -12.84
N SER A 237 -10.91 -14.58 -13.96
CA SER A 237 -11.11 -13.98 -15.28
C SER A 237 -12.60 -13.81 -15.61
N LEU A 238 -13.44 -14.81 -15.35
CA LEU A 238 -14.88 -14.72 -15.58
C LEU A 238 -15.51 -13.58 -14.76
N HIS A 239 -15.15 -13.45 -13.49
CA HIS A 239 -15.73 -12.42 -12.62
C HIS A 239 -15.34 -11.00 -13.05
N PHE A 240 -14.08 -10.79 -13.41
CA PHE A 240 -13.54 -9.45 -13.72
C PHE A 240 -13.69 -9.04 -15.20
N THR A 241 -13.80 -10.00 -16.13
CA THR A 241 -14.10 -9.72 -17.55
C THR A 241 -15.57 -9.33 -17.74
N VAL A 242 -16.50 -10.06 -17.10
CA VAL A 242 -17.94 -9.77 -17.16
C VAL A 242 -18.25 -8.40 -16.56
N GLN A 243 -17.51 -7.97 -15.53
CA GLN A 243 -17.67 -6.63 -14.95
C GLN A 243 -17.18 -5.53 -15.90
N LYS A 244 -16.06 -5.71 -16.60
CA LYS A 244 -15.59 -4.74 -17.61
C LYS A 244 -16.60 -4.54 -18.74
N GLU A 245 -17.16 -5.63 -19.28
CA GLU A 245 -18.19 -5.56 -20.33
C GLU A 245 -19.51 -4.93 -19.86
N MET A 246 -19.87 -5.06 -18.57
CA MET A 246 -21.06 -4.41 -18.02
C MET A 246 -20.87 -2.91 -17.78
N VAL A 247 -19.66 -2.48 -17.38
CA VAL A 247 -19.32 -1.06 -17.18
C VAL A 247 -19.20 -0.34 -18.53
N GLU A 248 -18.55 -0.95 -19.53
CA GLU A 248 -18.45 -0.37 -20.88
C GLU A 248 -19.83 -0.19 -21.55
N ARG A 249 -20.78 -1.11 -21.32
CA ARG A 249 -22.18 -0.97 -21.80
C ARG A 249 -22.99 0.10 -21.07
N LEU A 250 -22.57 0.52 -19.88
CA LEU A 250 -23.18 1.61 -19.14
C LEU A 250 -22.60 2.96 -19.60
N ASP A 251 -21.30 3.03 -19.90
CA ASP A 251 -20.66 4.24 -20.42
C ASP A 251 -21.06 4.57 -21.87
N GLU A 252 -21.44 3.59 -22.69
CA GLU A 252 -22.04 3.84 -24.02
C GLU A 252 -23.45 4.45 -23.95
N LYS A 253 -24.13 4.42 -22.80
CA LYS A 253 -25.49 4.97 -22.62
C LYS A 253 -25.57 6.27 -21.82
N VAL A 254 -24.44 6.81 -21.37
CA VAL A 254 -24.39 8.11 -20.69
C VAL A 254 -23.60 9.10 -21.54
N THR A 255 -24.23 9.61 -22.59
CA THR A 255 -23.84 10.90 -23.15
C THR A 255 -24.26 11.97 -22.15
N ILE A 256 -23.34 12.34 -21.25
CA ILE A 256 -23.50 13.52 -20.38
C ILE A 256 -23.58 14.74 -21.31
N PRO A 257 -24.65 15.55 -21.29
CA PRO A 257 -24.67 16.79 -22.05
C PRO A 257 -23.61 17.72 -21.46
N SER A 258 -22.63 18.11 -22.27
CA SER A 258 -21.69 19.17 -21.95
C SER A 258 -22.48 20.42 -21.56
N ILE A 259 -22.33 20.85 -20.30
CA ILE A 259 -22.83 22.15 -19.84
C ILE A 259 -21.79 23.17 -20.30
N GLU A 260 -22.03 23.81 -21.43
CA GLU A 260 -21.38 25.07 -21.76
C GLU A 260 -22.16 26.26 -21.15
N PRO A 261 -21.45 27.33 -20.75
CA PRO A 261 -22.02 28.45 -20.01
C PRO A 261 -22.95 29.29 -20.90
N ARG A 262 -24.04 29.74 -20.29
CA ARG A 262 -25.04 30.66 -20.84
C ARG A 262 -24.39 31.93 -21.40
N ASP A 263 -24.77 32.28 -22.62
CA ASP A 263 -25.21 33.64 -22.96
C ASP A 263 -26.31 33.60 -24.03
N GLU A 264 -27.21 34.57 -23.93
CA GLU A 264 -28.56 34.61 -24.50
C GLU A 264 -28.62 35.00 -26.00
N ILE A 265 -29.80 34.72 -26.59
CA ILE A 265 -30.58 35.55 -27.55
C ILE A 265 -30.95 34.88 -28.90
N LYS A 266 -32.24 34.49 -28.96
CA LYS A 266 -33.28 34.60 -30.01
C LYS A 266 -33.26 33.75 -31.30
N ASN A 267 -34.27 32.88 -31.29
CA ASN A 267 -35.31 32.64 -32.30
C ASN A 267 -35.21 31.44 -33.27
N PRO A 268 -36.36 30.83 -33.60
CA PRO A 268 -36.48 29.49 -34.15
C PRO A 268 -36.69 29.50 -35.68
N THR A 269 -36.65 28.35 -36.36
CA THR A 269 -37.80 27.69 -37.06
C THR A 269 -37.32 26.64 -38.09
N LYS A 270 -38.11 25.54 -38.21
CA LYS A 270 -38.36 24.59 -39.34
C LYS A 270 -37.42 23.37 -39.45
N LEU A 271 -37.93 22.16 -39.20
CA LEU A 271 -38.63 21.22 -40.13
C LEU A 271 -37.73 20.85 -41.35
N CYS A 272 -37.52 19.58 -41.75
CA CYS A 272 -38.49 18.49 -41.82
C CYS A 272 -37.82 17.12 -41.99
N VAL A 273 -38.54 16.09 -41.55
CA VAL A 273 -38.35 14.64 -41.73
C VAL A 273 -38.68 14.22 -43.17
N ALA A 274 -38.03 13.18 -43.70
CA ALA A 274 -38.70 12.17 -44.54
C ALA A 274 -37.92 10.84 -44.57
N VAL A 275 -38.68 9.76 -44.46
CA VAL A 275 -38.32 8.36 -44.22
C VAL A 275 -38.92 7.51 -45.36
N THR A 276 -38.36 6.31 -45.57
CA THR A 276 -38.99 5.05 -46.05
C THR A 276 -39.26 4.75 -47.55
N THR A 277 -38.56 3.70 -48.02
CA THR A 277 -38.98 2.39 -48.63
C THR A 277 -39.81 2.26 -49.92
N GLU A 278 -39.23 1.52 -50.90
CA GLU A 278 -39.67 0.28 -51.63
C GLU A 278 -41.17 0.02 -52.03
N PRO A 279 -41.54 -0.99 -52.88
CA PRO A 279 -40.91 -1.69 -54.03
C PRO A 279 -41.89 -2.07 -55.21
N GLN A 280 -41.37 -2.87 -56.18
CA GLN A 280 -42.02 -3.84 -57.11
C GLN A 280 -42.21 -3.51 -58.61
N SER A 281 -41.64 -4.36 -59.50
CA SER A 281 -42.38 -5.31 -60.36
C SER A 281 -41.47 -6.06 -61.37
N ASP A 282 -41.38 -7.38 -61.18
CA ASP A 282 -41.36 -8.52 -62.13
C ASP A 282 -40.69 -8.53 -63.54
N ARG A 283 -39.78 -9.54 -63.67
CA ARG A 283 -39.72 -10.66 -64.64
C ARG A 283 -38.81 -10.63 -65.91
N ILE A 284 -37.78 -11.51 -65.81
CA ILE A 284 -37.29 -12.55 -66.76
C ILE A 284 -36.40 -12.11 -67.96
N SER A 285 -35.10 -12.43 -67.92
CA SER A 285 -34.50 -13.61 -68.59
C SER A 285 -32.97 -13.49 -68.68
N VAL A 286 -32.32 -14.61 -68.43
CA VAL A 286 -30.88 -14.82 -68.29
C VAL A 286 -30.19 -14.87 -69.66
N GLN A 287 -29.08 -14.13 -69.80
CA GLN A 287 -27.79 -14.51 -70.42
C GLN A 287 -27.11 -13.28 -71.05
N SER A 288 -26.34 -12.49 -70.27
CA SER A 288 -25.11 -11.75 -70.68
C SER A 288 -24.57 -10.60 -69.77
N PRO A 289 -24.63 -10.58 -68.41
CA PRO A 289 -23.92 -9.52 -67.66
C PRO A 289 -22.78 -10.01 -66.74
N ILE A 290 -22.41 -11.29 -66.76
CA ILE A 290 -21.38 -11.82 -65.84
C ILE A 290 -19.95 -11.54 -66.34
N LYS A 291 -19.72 -11.45 -67.66
CA LYS A 291 -18.39 -11.15 -68.21
C LYS A 291 -17.97 -9.69 -68.01
N GLU A 292 -18.86 -8.73 -68.28
CA GLU A 292 -18.57 -7.31 -68.04
C GLU A 292 -18.37 -6.98 -66.55
N LYS A 293 -19.11 -7.65 -65.64
CA LYS A 293 -18.87 -7.50 -64.19
C LYS A 293 -17.58 -8.16 -63.73
N LEU A 294 -17.14 -9.27 -64.32
CA LEU A 294 -15.86 -9.90 -64.00
C LEU A 294 -14.66 -9.10 -64.53
N GLU A 295 -14.78 -8.47 -65.70
CA GLU A 295 -13.74 -7.59 -66.24
C GLU A 295 -13.68 -6.26 -65.48
N SER A 296 -14.82 -5.70 -65.07
CA SER A 296 -14.87 -4.53 -64.18
C SER A 296 -14.28 -4.81 -62.79
N VAL A 297 -14.52 -5.99 -62.23
CA VAL A 297 -13.95 -6.41 -60.93
C VAL A 297 -12.46 -6.72 -61.05
N ARG A 298 -11.99 -7.31 -62.15
CA ARG A 298 -10.55 -7.48 -62.42
C ARG A 298 -9.83 -6.15 -62.57
N HIS A 299 -10.40 -5.22 -63.33
CA HIS A 299 -9.80 -3.91 -63.54
C HIS A 299 -9.78 -3.07 -62.25
N ALA A 300 -10.75 -3.26 -61.35
CA ALA A 300 -10.77 -2.66 -60.02
C ALA A 300 -9.78 -3.32 -59.05
N LEU A 301 -9.52 -4.63 -59.18
CA LEU A 301 -8.50 -5.35 -58.41
C LEU A 301 -7.09 -4.99 -58.85
N ASP A 302 -6.82 -4.90 -60.14
CA ASP A 302 -5.52 -4.49 -60.68
C ASP A 302 -5.20 -3.03 -60.29
N GLN A 303 -6.18 -2.13 -60.33
CA GLN A 303 -6.02 -0.76 -59.82
C GLN A 303 -5.80 -0.70 -58.31
N LEU A 304 -6.40 -1.61 -57.53
CA LEU A 304 -6.15 -1.70 -56.09
C LEU A 304 -4.75 -2.23 -55.80
N GLU A 305 -4.27 -3.20 -56.57
CA GLU A 305 -2.96 -3.82 -56.42
C GLU A 305 -1.83 -2.86 -56.81
N ASP A 306 -2.03 -2.02 -57.83
CA ASP A 306 -1.13 -0.92 -58.19
C ASP A 306 -1.15 0.20 -57.13
N THR A 307 -2.33 0.57 -56.60
CA THR A 307 -2.44 1.59 -55.54
C THR A 307 -1.86 1.11 -54.20
N VAL A 308 -1.94 -0.19 -53.91
CA VAL A 308 -1.36 -0.83 -52.73
C VAL A 308 0.15 -1.00 -52.89
N SER A 309 0.64 -1.34 -54.09
CA SER A 309 2.07 -1.46 -54.37
C SER A 309 2.78 -0.11 -54.38
N GLU A 310 2.16 0.97 -54.91
CA GLU A 310 2.69 2.34 -54.81
C GLU A 310 2.64 2.90 -53.38
N LYS A 311 1.61 2.59 -52.59
CA LYS A 311 1.53 3.02 -51.18
C LYS A 311 2.49 2.26 -50.26
N ILE A 312 2.73 0.97 -50.51
CA ILE A 312 3.67 0.15 -49.73
C ILE A 312 5.13 0.51 -50.05
N GLN A 313 5.45 1.04 -51.24
CA GLN A 313 6.83 1.38 -51.59
C GLN A 313 7.26 2.83 -51.34
N SER A 314 6.34 3.76 -51.04
CA SER A 314 6.69 5.19 -50.90
C SER A 314 6.30 5.89 -49.59
N SER A 315 5.66 5.21 -48.63
CA SER A 315 5.19 5.89 -47.39
C SER A 315 5.35 5.13 -46.07
N ALA A 316 5.92 3.92 -46.07
CA ALA A 316 5.99 3.08 -44.87
C ALA A 316 7.26 3.22 -44.01
N ASN A 317 8.37 3.78 -44.53
CA ASN A 317 9.60 3.90 -43.75
C ASN A 317 9.72 5.23 -43.00
N ASP A 318 9.43 6.38 -43.63
CA ASP A 318 9.63 7.68 -42.96
C ASP A 318 8.69 7.94 -41.77
N TYR A 319 7.43 7.47 -41.82
CA TYR A 319 6.48 7.68 -40.72
C TYR A 319 6.81 6.76 -39.52
N VAL A 320 7.18 5.51 -39.79
CA VAL A 320 7.57 4.53 -38.76
C VAL A 320 8.92 4.92 -38.15
N ASP A 321 9.87 5.39 -38.94
CA ASP A 321 11.17 5.87 -38.44
C ASP A 321 11.02 7.15 -37.61
N GLN A 322 10.12 8.06 -37.99
CA GLN A 322 9.79 9.26 -37.19
C GLN A 322 9.09 8.91 -35.87
N GLU A 323 8.17 7.94 -35.88
CA GLU A 323 7.47 7.49 -34.68
C GLU A 323 8.41 6.73 -33.73
N ILE A 324 9.31 5.90 -34.27
CA ILE A 324 10.38 5.24 -33.49
C ILE A 324 11.33 6.27 -32.88
N GLU A 325 11.73 7.29 -33.64
CA GLU A 325 12.62 8.35 -33.14
C GLU A 325 11.93 9.22 -32.08
N TRP A 326 10.64 9.48 -32.24
CA TRP A 326 9.83 10.17 -31.23
C TRP A 326 9.71 9.33 -29.94
N LEU A 327 9.40 8.04 -30.07
CA LEU A 327 9.34 7.12 -28.93
C LEU A 327 10.69 6.97 -28.23
N ARG A 328 11.81 7.00 -28.95
CA ARG A 328 13.17 6.99 -28.36
C ARG A 328 13.43 8.24 -27.54
N LYS A 329 13.15 9.42 -28.10
CA LYS A 329 13.29 10.70 -27.39
C LYS A 329 12.38 10.80 -26.17
N GLU A 330 11.17 10.27 -26.26
CA GLU A 330 10.24 10.23 -25.13
C GLU A 330 10.73 9.26 -24.04
N ASN A 331 11.30 8.13 -24.42
CA ASN A 331 11.90 7.19 -23.48
C ASN A 331 13.13 7.78 -22.78
N GLU A 332 14.00 8.49 -23.51
CA GLU A 332 15.12 9.25 -22.92
C GLU A 332 14.63 10.34 -21.96
N ARG A 333 13.57 11.06 -22.32
CA ARG A 333 12.94 12.07 -21.46
C ARG A 333 12.40 11.44 -20.17
N LEU A 334 11.72 10.29 -20.27
CA LEU A 334 11.19 9.55 -19.13
C LEU A 334 12.30 8.99 -18.23
N HIS A 335 13.39 8.48 -18.81
CA HIS A 335 14.57 8.06 -18.05
C HIS A 335 15.19 9.21 -17.27
N TRP A 336 15.34 10.39 -17.89
CA TRP A 336 15.84 11.58 -17.19
C TRP A 336 14.91 12.02 -16.05
N GLN A 337 13.59 11.95 -16.26
CA GLN A 337 12.61 12.26 -15.20
C GLN A 337 12.65 11.24 -14.06
N LEU A 338 12.85 9.95 -14.36
CA LEU A 338 13.04 8.92 -13.35
C LEU A 338 14.31 9.15 -12.53
N ASP A 339 15.44 9.47 -13.17
CA ASP A 339 16.69 9.76 -12.49
C ASP A 339 16.58 11.00 -11.59
N GLU A 340 15.87 12.04 -12.04
CA GLU A 340 15.62 13.25 -11.25
C GLU A 340 14.72 12.96 -10.05
N LEU A 341 13.65 12.17 -10.24
CA LEU A 341 12.77 11.74 -9.14
C LEU A 341 13.51 10.84 -8.14
N GLN A 342 14.39 9.96 -8.60
CA GLN A 342 15.23 9.12 -7.73
C GLN A 342 16.18 9.99 -6.89
N LYS A 343 16.86 10.96 -7.49
CA LYS A 343 17.72 11.91 -6.75
C LYS A 343 16.92 12.73 -5.74
N GLN A 344 15.71 13.16 -6.10
CA GLN A 344 14.82 13.86 -5.18
C GLN A 344 14.38 12.96 -4.03
N GLN A 345 14.04 11.70 -4.30
CA GLN A 345 13.68 10.72 -3.30
C GLN A 345 14.84 10.43 -2.34
N GLU A 346 16.06 10.25 -2.85
CA GLU A 346 17.27 10.10 -2.04
C GLU A 346 17.51 11.32 -1.15
N SER A 347 17.36 12.53 -1.69
CA SER A 347 17.51 13.77 -0.92
C SER A 347 16.46 13.91 0.18
N LEU A 348 15.22 13.47 -0.07
CA LEU A 348 14.12 13.49 0.89
C LEU A 348 14.32 12.43 1.97
N MET A 349 14.77 11.23 1.61
CA MET A 349 15.11 10.17 2.57
C MET A 349 16.29 10.60 3.45
N TYR A 350 17.30 11.24 2.87
CA TYR A 350 18.43 11.83 3.60
C TYR A 350 17.96 12.89 4.60
N ARG A 351 17.07 13.81 4.19
CA ARG A 351 16.50 14.83 5.07
C ARG A 351 15.69 14.21 6.23
N LYS A 352 14.81 13.26 5.92
CA LYS A 352 13.98 12.57 6.94
C LYS A 352 14.83 11.77 7.93
N LEU A 353 15.92 11.17 7.47
CA LEU A 353 16.86 10.45 8.34
C LEU A 353 17.57 11.42 9.29
N ILE A 354 18.02 12.58 8.80
CA ILE A 354 18.58 13.64 9.64
C ILE A 354 17.55 14.13 10.67
N GLU A 355 16.32 14.40 10.24
CA GLU A 355 15.22 14.81 11.13
C GLU A 355 14.94 13.76 12.21
N LEU A 356 14.93 12.47 11.84
CA LEU A 356 14.76 11.37 12.80
C LEU A 356 15.90 11.33 13.82
N ILE A 357 17.16 11.48 13.38
CA ILE A 357 18.32 11.48 14.29
C ILE A 357 18.28 12.73 15.18
N GLN A 358 17.87 13.89 14.67
CA GLN A 358 17.66 15.11 15.46
C GLN A 358 16.55 14.93 16.51
N GLN A 359 15.46 14.25 16.16
CA GLN A 359 14.37 13.93 17.08
C GLN A 359 14.77 12.89 18.15
N LEU A 360 15.56 11.88 17.76
CA LEU A 360 16.12 10.88 18.68
C LEU A 360 17.13 11.50 19.65
N ALA A 361 17.88 12.49 19.19
CA ALA A 361 18.70 13.30 20.07
C ALA A 361 17.78 14.15 20.99
N GLY A 362 16.73 14.78 20.48
CA GLY A 362 15.76 15.60 21.22
C GLY A 362 15.96 17.12 21.01
N GLU A 363 14.91 17.94 21.23
CA GLU A 363 14.89 19.39 20.93
C GLU A 363 15.94 20.22 21.69
N SER A 364 16.46 19.73 22.81
CA SER A 364 17.48 20.39 23.64
C SER A 364 18.86 19.72 23.59
N SER A 365 19.10 18.81 22.66
CA SER A 365 20.20 17.86 22.79
C SER A 365 21.41 18.18 21.92
N ARG A 366 22.52 18.50 22.60
CA ARG A 366 23.85 18.45 21.98
C ARG A 366 24.59 17.15 22.32
N PHE A 367 24.03 16.31 23.19
CA PHE A 367 24.76 15.24 23.88
C PHE A 367 24.02 13.89 24.01
N VAL A 368 22.70 13.83 23.81
CA VAL A 368 21.88 12.63 24.11
C VAL A 368 22.28 11.42 23.28
N LEU A 369 22.56 11.60 21.98
CA LEU A 369 22.94 10.48 21.12
C LEU A 369 24.33 9.91 21.49
N HIS A 370 25.24 10.77 21.93
CA HIS A 370 26.54 10.36 22.46
C HIS A 370 26.37 9.61 23.79
N GLU A 371 25.58 10.11 24.73
CA GLU A 371 25.31 9.45 26.03
C GLU A 371 24.70 8.06 25.85
N LEU A 372 23.71 7.91 24.95
CA LEU A 372 23.11 6.62 24.62
C LEU A 372 24.12 5.65 23.99
N TYR A 373 25.07 6.16 23.20
CA TYR A 373 26.12 5.36 22.59
C TYR A 373 27.13 4.86 23.62
N GLU A 374 27.59 5.72 24.54
CA GLU A 374 28.44 5.33 25.66
C GLU A 374 27.77 4.30 26.58
N GLU A 375 26.47 4.45 26.82
CA GLU A 375 25.66 3.45 27.56
C GLU A 375 25.64 2.11 26.84
N SER A 376 25.55 2.12 25.50
CA SER A 376 25.53 0.90 24.68
C SER A 376 26.85 0.11 24.75
N ILE A 377 27.99 0.80 24.79
CA ILE A 377 29.32 0.18 24.88
C ILE A 377 29.63 -0.21 26.34
N GLY A 378 29.03 0.48 27.31
CA GLY A 378 29.14 0.19 28.73
C GLY A 378 30.21 1.01 29.45
N HIS A 379 30.45 2.23 28.98
CA HIS A 379 31.30 3.20 29.67
C HIS A 379 30.55 3.97 30.77
N LEU A 380 29.22 3.84 30.83
CA LEU A 380 28.37 4.37 31.91
C LEU A 380 27.89 3.22 32.82
N GLU A 381 28.11 3.34 34.13
CA GLU A 381 27.64 2.37 35.14
C GLU A 381 26.15 2.58 35.43
N ILE A 382 25.27 1.88 34.69
CA ILE A 382 23.83 1.85 34.97
C ILE A 382 23.33 0.40 35.04
N GLU A 383 22.55 0.09 36.08
CA GLU A 383 21.93 -1.21 36.31
C GLU A 383 20.89 -1.55 35.23
N GLY A 384 21.25 -2.40 34.26
CA GLY A 384 20.28 -2.90 33.27
C GLY A 384 20.88 -3.65 32.08
N LEU A 385 21.22 -4.94 32.23
CA LEU A 385 21.69 -5.78 31.11
C LEU A 385 20.74 -5.81 29.89
N LYS A 386 19.43 -5.57 30.11
CA LYS A 386 18.42 -5.57 29.05
C LYS A 386 18.33 -4.25 28.26
N SER A 387 18.61 -3.09 28.85
CA SER A 387 18.61 -1.80 28.13
C SER A 387 19.86 -1.67 27.25
N LYS A 388 21.03 -2.03 27.79
CA LYS A 388 22.30 -2.08 27.06
C LYS A 388 22.21 -2.93 25.78
N GLY A 389 21.63 -4.13 25.88
CA GLY A 389 21.46 -5.02 24.72
C GLY A 389 20.51 -4.48 23.65
N ARG A 390 19.54 -3.62 24.00
CA ARG A 390 18.64 -2.96 23.05
C ARG A 390 19.33 -1.78 22.37
N LEU A 391 20.08 -0.97 23.13
CA LEU A 391 20.87 0.14 22.60
C LEU A 391 21.97 -0.36 21.65
N MET A 392 22.68 -1.43 22.01
CA MET A 392 23.68 -2.03 21.13
C MET A 392 23.07 -2.49 19.79
N ARG A 393 21.87 -3.08 19.81
CA ARG A 393 21.16 -3.42 18.56
C ARG A 393 20.77 -2.19 17.76
N MET A 394 20.29 -1.15 18.43
CA MET A 394 19.94 0.12 17.78
C MET A 394 21.16 0.73 17.07
N PHE A 395 22.29 0.86 17.76
CA PHE A 395 23.51 1.40 17.16
C PHE A 395 24.12 0.50 16.09
N ASN A 396 23.99 -0.82 16.20
CA ASN A 396 24.37 -1.73 15.12
C ASN A 396 23.51 -1.52 13.87
N VAL A 397 22.20 -1.30 14.02
CA VAL A 397 21.31 -0.99 12.88
C VAL A 397 21.65 0.38 12.27
N LEU A 398 21.97 1.38 13.09
CA LEU A 398 22.43 2.69 12.63
C LEU A 398 23.75 2.58 11.85
N HIS A 399 24.71 1.81 12.37
CA HIS A 399 25.99 1.53 11.70
C HIS A 399 25.81 0.83 10.36
N MET A 400 24.96 -0.21 10.30
CA MET A 400 24.62 -0.89 9.03
C MET A 400 23.91 0.04 8.03
N SER A 401 23.29 1.11 8.52
CA SER A 401 22.67 2.16 7.70
C SER A 401 23.65 3.29 7.36
N GLY A 402 24.95 3.12 7.66
CA GLY A 402 26.02 4.06 7.37
C GLY A 402 26.17 5.20 8.38
N ILE A 403 25.45 5.17 9.50
CA ILE A 403 25.56 6.17 10.58
C ILE A 403 26.61 5.73 11.59
N GLU A 404 27.69 6.49 11.71
CA GLU A 404 28.85 6.10 12.51
C GLU A 404 29.30 7.21 13.46
N PRO A 405 29.80 6.86 14.66
CA PRO A 405 30.44 7.82 15.54
C PRO A 405 31.68 8.41 14.85
N TYR A 406 31.86 9.72 14.99
CA TYR A 406 32.88 10.48 14.28
C TYR A 406 33.59 11.46 15.21
N THR A 407 34.91 11.55 15.12
CA THR A 407 35.76 12.38 16.01
C THR A 407 36.96 13.00 15.30
N TYR A 408 36.91 13.16 13.97
CA TYR A 408 38.05 13.67 13.16
C TYR A 408 39.39 12.96 13.46
N GLN A 409 39.36 11.62 13.62
CA GLN A 409 40.54 10.77 13.93
C GLN A 409 41.13 10.91 15.34
N HIS A 410 40.50 11.66 16.23
CA HIS A 410 40.87 11.71 17.64
C HIS A 410 40.10 10.70 18.49
N GLN A 411 40.66 10.29 19.62
CA GLN A 411 39.98 9.46 20.61
C GLN A 411 39.26 10.32 21.66
N ILE A 412 38.21 9.77 22.27
CA ILE A 412 37.58 10.41 23.42
C ILE A 412 38.61 10.53 24.55
N GLY A 413 38.77 11.74 25.09
CA GLY A 413 39.77 12.06 26.10
C GLY A 413 41.05 12.71 25.55
N ASP A 414 41.27 12.69 24.24
CA ASP A 414 42.43 13.35 23.62
C ASP A 414 42.42 14.85 23.89
N VAL A 415 43.59 15.39 24.26
CA VAL A 415 43.83 16.82 24.48
C VAL A 415 44.71 17.37 23.37
N PHE A 416 44.27 18.42 22.71
CA PHE A 416 45.01 19.07 21.62
C PHE A 416 44.76 20.58 21.62
N THR A 417 45.61 21.31 20.89
CA THR A 417 45.52 22.77 20.78
C THR A 417 45.18 23.16 19.34
N MET A 418 44.19 24.04 19.17
CA MET A 418 43.66 24.45 17.87
C MET A 418 43.29 25.94 17.88
N GLU A 419 43.26 26.57 16.71
CA GLU A 419 42.76 27.95 16.56
C GLU A 419 41.24 28.02 16.79
N LYS A 420 40.76 29.08 17.45
CA LYS A 420 39.32 29.27 17.74
C LYS A 420 38.41 29.20 16.51
N GLU A 421 38.87 29.71 15.37
CA GLU A 421 38.11 29.69 14.12
C GLU A 421 37.91 28.27 13.58
N GLU A 422 38.97 27.46 13.64
CA GLU A 422 38.92 26.05 13.21
C GLU A 422 38.07 25.21 14.18
N LEU A 423 38.16 25.52 15.48
CA LEU A 423 37.38 24.89 16.54
C LEU A 423 35.87 25.11 16.35
N ALA A 424 35.45 26.33 16.03
CA ALA A 424 34.05 26.68 15.81
C ALA A 424 33.45 26.02 14.55
N GLN A 425 34.29 25.68 13.56
CA GLN A 425 33.84 25.02 12.33
C GLN A 425 33.74 23.50 12.48
N LYS A 426 34.64 22.90 13.26
CA LYS A 426 34.80 21.44 13.30
C LYS A 426 34.19 20.79 14.55
N TYR A 427 33.97 21.54 15.63
CA TYR A 427 33.54 20.96 16.90
C TYR A 427 32.40 21.73 17.55
N LEU A 428 31.66 21.01 18.38
CA LEU A 428 30.64 21.57 19.25
C LEU A 428 31.23 21.81 20.63
N ILE A 429 31.24 23.06 21.07
CA ILE A 429 31.84 23.44 22.34
C ILE A 429 30.82 23.23 23.47
N LYS A 430 31.20 22.41 24.48
CA LYS A 430 30.34 22.03 25.62
C LYS A 430 30.06 23.20 26.57
N ALA A 431 31.05 24.06 26.80
CA ALA A 431 30.95 25.26 27.64
C ALA A 431 31.65 26.45 26.94
N PRO A 432 31.21 27.71 27.15
CA PRO A 432 31.84 28.86 26.51
C PRO A 432 33.36 28.91 26.77
N ILE A 433 34.13 29.15 25.71
CA ILE A 433 35.58 29.33 25.81
C ILE A 433 35.86 30.62 26.58
N CYS A 434 36.58 30.51 27.68
CA CYS A 434 36.86 31.61 28.59
C CYS A 434 38.23 32.26 28.32
N THR A 435 39.14 31.58 27.62
CA THR A 435 40.49 32.10 27.35
C THR A 435 40.47 33.12 26.20
N ASP A 436 41.18 34.24 26.32
CA ASP A 436 41.25 35.29 25.29
C ASP A 436 42.27 34.98 24.16
N GLU A 437 43.10 33.95 24.33
CA GLU A 437 44.13 33.54 23.37
C GLU A 437 43.54 33.05 22.02
N SER A 438 44.30 33.18 20.92
CA SER A 438 43.84 32.73 19.59
C SER A 438 43.80 31.20 19.48
N LYS A 439 44.71 30.53 20.18
CA LYS A 439 44.79 29.08 20.32
C LYS A 439 44.22 28.66 21.66
N VAL A 440 43.43 27.59 21.63
CA VAL A 440 42.77 27.05 22.82
C VAL A 440 43.12 25.58 22.93
N THR A 441 43.49 25.15 24.13
CA THR A 441 43.67 23.73 24.45
C THR A 441 42.33 23.12 24.82
N VAL A 442 41.92 22.10 24.09
CA VAL A 442 40.61 21.45 24.25
C VAL A 442 40.77 19.95 24.39
N ARG A 443 39.81 19.33 25.09
CA ARG A 443 39.66 17.88 25.21
C ARG A 443 38.43 17.42 24.45
N ILE A 444 38.52 16.35 23.67
CA ILE A 444 37.31 15.71 23.13
C ILE A 444 36.62 14.94 24.23
N VAL A 445 35.35 15.30 24.46
CA VAL A 445 34.52 14.72 25.52
C VAL A 445 33.33 13.96 24.97
N GLY A 446 33.06 14.01 23.67
CA GLY A 446 31.99 13.21 23.08
C GLY A 446 32.05 13.05 21.56
N HIS A 447 31.38 12.00 21.09
CA HIS A 447 31.31 11.63 19.68
C HIS A 447 30.39 12.56 18.89
N GLY A 448 30.84 12.94 17.70
CA GLY A 448 29.99 13.42 16.62
C GLY A 448 29.42 12.24 15.85
N TRP A 449 28.67 12.53 14.78
CA TRP A 449 28.02 11.50 13.97
C TRP A 449 28.17 11.81 12.49
N SER A 450 28.48 10.79 11.70
CA SER A 450 28.58 10.88 10.26
C SER A 450 27.62 9.90 9.58
N LEU A 451 27.20 10.22 8.36
CA LEU A 451 26.47 9.31 7.48
C LEU A 451 27.26 9.12 6.20
N HIS A 452 27.69 7.88 5.94
CA HIS A 452 28.58 7.54 4.84
C HIS A 452 29.82 8.45 4.77
N GLY A 453 30.40 8.78 5.93
CA GLY A 453 31.60 9.62 6.06
C GLY A 453 31.36 11.14 5.98
N LYS A 454 30.12 11.61 5.75
CA LYS A 454 29.79 13.05 5.83
C LYS A 454 29.29 13.41 7.25
N PRO A 455 29.85 14.43 7.92
CA PRO A 455 29.45 14.79 9.27
C PRO A 455 28.01 15.34 9.29
N ILE A 456 27.15 14.78 10.15
CA ILE A 456 25.80 15.28 10.46
C ILE A 456 25.84 16.06 11.77
N PHE A 457 26.54 15.54 12.78
CA PHE A 457 26.72 16.19 14.08
C PHE A 457 28.20 16.32 14.38
N LEU A 458 28.62 17.51 14.80
CA LEU A 458 30.01 17.78 15.15
C LEU A 458 30.37 17.13 16.49
N PRO A 459 31.62 16.64 16.65
CA PRO A 459 32.09 16.07 17.91
C PRO A 459 32.19 17.11 19.00
N ILE A 460 32.13 16.67 20.26
CA ILE A 460 32.02 17.56 21.41
C ILE A 460 33.38 17.77 22.06
N VAL A 461 33.69 19.02 22.36
CA VAL A 461 34.94 19.43 23.02
C VAL A 461 34.69 20.30 24.25
N GLU A 462 35.61 20.23 25.21
CA GLU A 462 35.64 21.04 26.42
C GLU A 462 37.00 21.73 26.55
N GLU A 463 37.00 23.01 26.90
CA GLU A 463 38.24 23.75 27.14
C GLU A 463 38.97 23.22 28.38
N MET A 464 40.28 23.06 28.26
CA MET A 464 41.13 22.65 29.37
C MET A 464 41.82 23.87 29.94
N PHE A 465 41.51 24.21 31.19
CA PHE A 465 42.28 25.17 31.96
C PHE A 465 43.61 24.52 32.37
N THR A 466 44.71 25.00 31.81
CA THR A 466 46.07 24.71 32.31
C THR A 466 46.43 25.59 33.49
#